data_AF-A0A561WWQ6-F1
#
_entry.id   AF-A0A561WWQ6-F1
#
_cell.length_a   1.000
_cell.length_b   1.000
_cell.length_c   1.000
_cell.angle_alpha   90.00
_cell.angle_beta   90.00
_cell.angle_gamma   90.00
#
_symmetry.space_group_name_H-M   'P 1'
#
loop_
_entity.id
_entity.type
_entity.pdbx_description
1 polymer ?
#
loop_
_entity_poly.entity_id
_entity_poly.type
_entity_poly.pdbx_seq_one_letter_code
_entity_poly.pdbx_strand_id
1 'polypeptide(L)'
;MTPGAPRISPNMMPRRTSSVPPASAMPKRRHAFSAAVPQRGWPNSTVFADTGILLSAGRKRDCVPKFTGHYADRLCVAENVAMEIARIAAPGAGRWADGRAHTAAAVAKTSILDAGRCYVDTNEYDSRVFDEVLLKLQNLPKKGEEQHHEFAHLGEAASIALCVLRIAEGRKVVFLVNDGGASLVASQHGVPARHFGHVLSELACAGHYTSEEAFDVFAYATAVSGVPVDAAPKGAKDLECRRSSGSCGICDSLVG
;
A
#
# COMPACT_ATOMS: atom_id res chain seq x y z
N MET A 1 74.58 -25.87 31.12
CA MET A 1 73.76 -25.79 29.88
C MET A 1 72.33 -26.13 30.28
N THR A 2 71.49 -25.13 30.41
CA THR A 2 70.11 -25.25 30.92
C THR A 2 69.14 -25.07 29.73
N PRO A 3 68.21 -26.01 29.48
CA PRO A 3 67.29 -25.91 28.35
C PRO A 3 66.23 -24.83 28.60
N GLY A 4 65.98 -24.01 27.57
CA GLY A 4 65.07 -22.87 27.62
C GLY A 4 63.59 -23.28 27.79
N ALA A 5 62.83 -22.43 28.49
CA ALA A 5 61.41 -22.62 28.72
C ALA A 5 60.60 -22.65 27.40
N PRO A 6 59.56 -23.49 27.30
CA PRO A 6 58.75 -23.60 26.08
C PRO A 6 57.93 -22.33 25.84
N ARG A 7 57.93 -21.84 24.60
CA ARG A 7 57.06 -20.73 24.16
C ARG A 7 55.62 -21.21 24.06
N ILE A 8 54.72 -20.52 24.78
CA ILE A 8 53.27 -20.75 24.71
C ILE A 8 52.78 -20.34 23.32
N SER A 9 52.21 -21.29 22.59
CA SER A 9 51.68 -21.05 21.24
C SER A 9 50.32 -20.31 21.32
N PRO A 10 49.99 -19.39 20.38
CA PRO A 10 48.79 -18.53 20.43
C PRO A 10 47.44 -19.28 20.49
N ASN A 11 47.45 -20.61 20.26
CA ASN A 11 46.27 -21.47 20.28
C ASN A 11 45.77 -21.84 21.68
N MET A 12 46.41 -21.40 22.77
CA MET A 12 46.00 -21.73 24.14
C MET A 12 45.22 -20.61 24.86
N MET A 13 44.82 -19.54 24.17
CA MET A 13 43.91 -18.56 24.77
C MET A 13 42.46 -19.04 24.69
N PRO A 14 41.73 -19.16 25.82
CA PRO A 14 40.31 -19.44 25.77
C PRO A 14 39.62 -18.29 25.04
N ARG A 15 39.03 -18.58 23.88
CA ARG A 15 38.17 -17.62 23.18
C ARG A 15 37.05 -17.23 24.13
N ARG A 16 37.07 -16.00 24.65
CA ARG A 16 35.88 -15.36 25.19
C ARG A 16 34.88 -15.28 24.04
N THR A 17 33.97 -16.24 23.99
CA THR A 17 32.71 -16.10 23.26
C THR A 17 31.94 -14.99 23.97
N SER A 18 32.11 -13.76 23.53
CA SER A 18 31.15 -12.71 23.80
C SER A 18 29.84 -13.17 23.16
N SER A 19 28.98 -13.81 23.94
CA SER A 19 27.59 -14.06 23.59
C SER A 19 26.90 -12.70 23.54
N VAL A 20 27.05 -12.01 22.41
CA VAL A 20 26.20 -10.88 22.07
C VAL A 20 24.77 -11.45 22.05
N PRO A 21 23.86 -10.98 22.92
CA PRO A 21 22.46 -11.38 22.83
C PRO A 21 22.00 -11.11 21.40
N PRO A 22 21.25 -12.01 20.75
CA PRO A 22 20.68 -11.69 19.46
C PRO A 22 19.95 -10.36 19.61
N ALA A 23 20.31 -9.38 18.77
CA ALA A 23 19.62 -8.10 18.74
C ALA A 23 18.13 -8.40 18.72
N SER A 24 17.38 -7.86 19.68
CA SER A 24 15.94 -8.06 19.77
C SER A 24 15.37 -7.81 18.39
N ALA A 25 14.77 -8.84 17.77
CA ALA A 25 14.23 -8.73 16.44
C ALA A 25 13.36 -7.47 16.40
N MET A 26 13.72 -6.50 15.53
CA MET A 26 12.95 -5.27 15.40
C MET A 26 11.47 -5.64 15.26
N PRO A 27 10.56 -4.95 15.98
CA PRO A 27 9.14 -5.26 15.87
C PRO A 27 8.73 -5.22 14.40
N LYS A 28 8.26 -6.35 13.88
CA LYS A 28 7.76 -6.41 12.51
C LYS A 28 6.63 -5.40 12.37
N ARG A 29 6.75 -4.47 11.42
CA ARG A 29 5.68 -3.55 11.04
C ARG A 29 4.46 -4.40 10.67
N ARG A 30 3.40 -4.31 11.46
CA ARG A 30 2.15 -5.04 11.24
C ARG A 30 1.33 -4.28 10.19
N HIS A 31 0.57 -5.00 9.39
CA HIS A 31 -0.45 -4.45 8.49
C HIS A 31 -1.84 -4.88 8.98
N ALA A 32 -2.88 -4.18 8.51
CA ALA A 32 -4.27 -4.51 8.84
C ALA A 32 -5.19 -4.35 7.61
N PHE A 33 -4.88 -5.08 6.54
CA PHE A 33 -5.79 -5.16 5.39
C PHE A 33 -7.07 -5.91 5.76
N SER A 34 -8.22 -5.35 5.38
CA SER A 34 -9.52 -5.82 5.87
C SER A 34 -9.96 -7.11 5.16
N ALA A 35 -10.17 -8.17 5.94
CA ALA A 35 -10.83 -9.39 5.49
C ALA A 35 -12.37 -9.26 5.42
N ALA A 36 -12.93 -8.19 6.00
CA ALA A 36 -14.38 -7.96 6.03
C ALA A 36 -14.92 -7.39 4.70
N VAL A 37 -14.04 -6.87 3.84
CA VAL A 37 -14.42 -6.47 2.48
C VAL A 37 -14.36 -7.72 1.60
N PRO A 38 -15.46 -8.14 0.96
CA PRO A 38 -15.47 -9.33 0.12
C PRO A 38 -14.52 -9.12 -1.06
N GLN A 39 -14.03 -10.22 -1.64
CA GLN A 39 -13.04 -10.15 -2.72
C GLN A 39 -13.48 -9.24 -3.88
N ARG A 40 -14.77 -9.28 -4.25
CA ARG A 40 -15.41 -8.42 -5.27
C ARG A 40 -15.57 -6.94 -4.90
N GLY A 41 -15.19 -6.55 -3.68
CA GLY A 41 -15.39 -5.21 -3.15
C GLY A 41 -16.84 -4.94 -2.75
N TRP A 42 -17.09 -3.72 -2.28
CA TRP A 42 -18.45 -3.25 -2.05
C TRP A 42 -18.90 -2.36 -3.22
N PRO A 43 -19.92 -2.77 -3.99
CA PRO A 43 -20.33 -2.01 -5.18
C PRO A 43 -20.75 -0.57 -4.88
N ASN A 44 -21.28 -0.30 -3.69
CA ASN A 44 -21.81 1.02 -3.30
C ASN A 44 -20.89 1.78 -2.34
N SER A 45 -19.62 1.37 -2.18
CA SER A 45 -18.69 2.11 -1.32
C SER A 45 -18.00 3.24 -2.06
N THR A 46 -17.79 4.36 -1.39
CA THR A 46 -16.79 5.37 -1.76
C THR A 46 -15.40 4.79 -1.53
N VAL A 47 -14.48 5.01 -2.47
CA VAL A 47 -13.15 4.38 -2.46
C VAL A 47 -12.09 5.47 -2.53
N PHE A 48 -11.30 5.62 -1.47
CA PHE A 48 -10.19 6.57 -1.45
C PHE A 48 -8.90 5.87 -1.90
N ALA A 49 -8.27 6.33 -2.97
CA ALA A 49 -6.98 5.81 -3.41
C ALA A 49 -5.82 6.69 -2.93
N ASP A 50 -4.83 6.06 -2.31
CA ASP A 50 -3.57 6.71 -1.95
C ASP A 50 -2.60 6.83 -3.15
N THR A 51 -1.47 7.50 -2.91
CA THR A 51 -0.38 7.63 -3.89
C THR A 51 0.10 6.26 -4.38
N GLY A 52 0.29 5.30 -3.47
CA GLY A 52 0.80 3.98 -3.81
C GLY A 52 -0.07 3.22 -4.82
N ILE A 53 -1.39 3.30 -4.67
CA ILE A 53 -2.38 2.67 -5.55
C ILE A 53 -2.42 3.35 -6.91
N LEU A 54 -2.39 4.69 -6.94
CA LEU A 54 -2.36 5.44 -8.20
C LEU A 54 -1.08 5.15 -8.98
N LEU A 55 0.07 5.04 -8.31
CA LEU A 55 1.32 4.60 -8.93
C LEU A 55 1.23 3.16 -9.44
N SER A 56 0.67 2.24 -8.66
CA SER A 56 0.45 0.85 -9.10
C SER A 56 -0.42 0.77 -10.36
N ALA A 57 -1.54 1.49 -10.41
CA ALA A 57 -2.42 1.54 -11.58
C ALA A 57 -1.73 2.22 -12.78
N GLY A 58 -1.04 3.33 -12.55
CA GLY A 58 -0.30 4.07 -13.58
C GLY A 58 0.91 3.32 -14.15
N ARG A 59 1.40 2.29 -13.45
CA ARG A 59 2.56 1.50 -13.87
C ARG A 59 2.32 0.72 -15.17
N LYS A 60 1.06 0.35 -15.44
CA LYS A 60 0.63 -0.37 -16.64
C LYS A 60 -0.54 0.37 -17.30
N ARG A 61 -0.32 0.95 -18.49
CA ARG A 61 -1.31 1.85 -19.14
C ARG A 61 -2.68 1.21 -19.37
N ASP A 62 -2.73 -0.08 -19.68
CA ASP A 62 -3.96 -0.85 -19.86
C ASP A 62 -4.74 -1.08 -18.56
N CYS A 63 -4.08 -0.94 -17.40
CA CYS A 63 -4.73 -1.06 -16.09
C CYS A 63 -5.59 0.17 -15.77
N VAL A 64 -5.15 1.37 -16.14
CA VAL A 64 -5.86 2.63 -15.84
C VAL A 64 -7.34 2.63 -16.28
N PRO A 65 -7.70 2.31 -17.54
CA PRO A 65 -9.12 2.30 -17.94
C PRO A 65 -9.93 1.23 -17.23
N LYS A 66 -9.34 0.08 -16.87
CA LYS A 66 -10.00 -0.99 -16.11
C LYS A 66 -10.24 -0.56 -14.65
N PHE A 67 -9.23 0.01 -14.02
CA PHE A 67 -9.27 0.54 -12.65
C PHE A 67 -10.30 1.67 -12.51
N THR A 68 -10.18 2.71 -13.33
CA THR A 68 -11.09 3.86 -13.30
C THR A 68 -12.49 3.50 -13.77
N GLY A 69 -12.63 2.58 -14.73
CA GLY A 69 -13.94 2.08 -15.16
C GLY A 69 -14.67 1.29 -14.08
N HIS A 70 -13.96 0.45 -13.31
CA HIS A 70 -14.55 -0.35 -12.22
C HIS A 70 -14.98 0.50 -11.02
N TYR A 71 -14.18 1.51 -10.65
CA TYR A 71 -14.53 2.39 -9.54
C TYR A 71 -15.41 3.58 -9.94
N ALA A 72 -15.35 4.02 -11.20
CA ALA A 72 -16.19 5.07 -11.79
C ALA A 72 -16.41 6.27 -10.85
N ASP A 73 -17.66 6.63 -10.57
CA ASP A 73 -18.12 7.73 -9.72
C ASP A 73 -17.78 7.56 -8.24
N ARG A 74 -17.24 6.40 -7.84
CA ARG A 74 -16.90 6.08 -6.45
C ARG A 74 -15.44 6.32 -6.12
N LEU A 75 -14.58 6.56 -7.12
CA LEU A 75 -13.16 6.78 -6.92
C LEU A 75 -12.90 8.20 -6.43
N CYS A 76 -12.40 8.32 -5.21
CA CYS A 76 -11.97 9.57 -4.59
C CYS A 76 -10.47 9.58 -4.34
N VAL A 77 -9.88 10.76 -4.34
CA VAL A 77 -8.46 11.00 -4.04
C VAL A 77 -8.38 12.24 -3.15
N ALA A 78 -7.63 12.18 -2.05
CA ALA A 78 -7.41 13.36 -1.23
C ALA A 78 -6.55 14.39 -1.98
N GLU A 79 -6.78 15.68 -1.76
CA GLU A 79 -5.98 16.75 -2.41
C GLU A 79 -4.46 16.55 -2.20
N ASN A 80 -4.02 16.22 -0.99
CA ASN A 80 -2.61 15.96 -0.69
C ASN A 80 -2.01 14.82 -1.53
N VAL A 81 -2.81 13.79 -1.85
CA VAL A 81 -2.40 12.68 -2.74
C VAL A 81 -2.30 13.18 -4.18
N ALA A 82 -3.25 13.99 -4.65
CA ALA A 82 -3.20 14.57 -5.99
C ALA A 82 -1.97 15.48 -6.16
N MET A 83 -1.67 16.32 -5.17
CA MET A 83 -0.47 17.16 -5.13
C MET A 83 0.82 16.34 -5.13
N GLU A 84 0.85 15.25 -4.37
CA GLU A 84 1.99 14.33 -4.35
C GLU A 84 2.23 13.68 -5.72
N ILE A 85 1.19 13.14 -6.36
CA ILE A 85 1.30 12.58 -7.71
C ILE A 85 1.81 13.64 -8.70
N ALA A 86 1.29 14.88 -8.63
CA ALA A 86 1.74 15.97 -9.48
C ALA A 86 3.24 16.29 -9.26
N ARG A 87 3.70 16.30 -8.01
CA ARG A 87 5.10 16.51 -7.64
C ARG A 87 6.00 15.40 -8.16
N ILE A 88 5.60 14.13 -8.04
CA ILE A 88 6.39 12.99 -8.55
C ILE A 88 6.43 13.00 -10.09
N ALA A 89 5.33 13.40 -10.74
CA ALA A 89 5.22 13.52 -12.19
C ALA A 89 5.94 14.74 -12.77
N ALA A 90 6.36 15.71 -11.94
CA ALA A 90 6.95 16.95 -12.42
C ALA A 90 8.29 16.71 -13.15
N PRO A 91 8.55 17.43 -14.27
CA PRO A 91 9.85 17.38 -14.93
C PRO A 91 11.00 17.72 -13.96
N GLY A 92 12.05 16.90 -13.96
CA GLY A 92 13.21 17.09 -13.07
C GLY A 92 13.11 16.38 -11.71
N ALA A 93 11.92 15.94 -11.28
CA ALA A 93 11.77 15.09 -10.09
C ALA A 93 12.50 13.74 -10.28
N GLY A 94 12.51 13.21 -11.51
CA GLY A 94 13.20 11.97 -11.88
C GLY A 94 14.74 12.01 -11.83
N ARG A 95 15.39 13.16 -11.59
CA ARG A 95 16.85 13.19 -11.35
C ARG A 95 17.23 12.54 -10.00
N TRP A 96 16.28 12.41 -9.08
CA TRP A 96 16.48 11.87 -7.74
C TRP A 96 15.52 10.72 -7.39
N ALA A 97 14.54 10.42 -8.26
CA ALA A 97 13.52 9.39 -8.06
C ALA A 97 13.68 8.22 -9.04
N ASP A 98 13.24 7.02 -8.65
CA ASP A 98 13.13 5.86 -9.55
C ASP A 98 12.31 6.25 -10.81
N GLY A 99 12.94 6.18 -11.99
CA GLY A 99 12.31 6.56 -13.27
C GLY A 99 11.00 5.80 -13.56
N ARG A 100 10.82 4.62 -12.96
CA ARG A 100 9.54 3.89 -13.03
C ARG A 100 8.44 4.60 -12.25
N ALA A 101 8.72 5.10 -11.06
CA ALA A 101 7.74 5.82 -10.23
C ALA A 101 7.35 7.14 -10.89
N HIS A 102 8.32 7.88 -11.46
CA HIS A 102 8.03 9.08 -12.25
C HIS A 102 7.10 8.80 -13.43
N THR A 103 7.40 7.75 -14.22
CA THR A 103 6.56 7.38 -15.37
C THR A 103 5.15 6.96 -14.93
N ALA A 104 5.04 6.18 -13.86
CA ALA A 104 3.76 5.76 -13.30
C ALA A 104 2.94 6.97 -12.78
N ALA A 105 3.59 7.91 -12.09
CA ALA A 105 2.96 9.14 -11.63
C ALA A 105 2.49 10.01 -12.79
N ALA A 106 3.29 10.16 -13.84
CA ALA A 106 2.90 10.90 -15.03
C ALA A 106 1.66 10.30 -15.70
N VAL A 107 1.60 8.96 -15.82
CA VAL A 107 0.42 8.26 -16.34
C VAL A 107 -0.79 8.46 -15.43
N ALA A 108 -0.64 8.28 -14.11
CA ALA A 108 -1.73 8.49 -13.16
C ALA A 108 -2.25 9.93 -13.19
N LYS A 109 -1.35 10.92 -13.19
CA LYS A 109 -1.69 12.33 -13.30
C LYS A 109 -2.53 12.60 -14.56
N THR A 110 -2.03 12.24 -15.73
CA THR A 110 -2.70 12.59 -17.00
C THR A 110 -3.97 11.79 -17.24
N SER A 111 -3.97 10.50 -16.86
CA SER A 111 -5.02 9.57 -17.29
C SER A 111 -6.09 9.35 -16.23
N ILE A 112 -5.82 9.73 -14.97
CA ILE A 112 -6.76 9.63 -13.85
C ILE A 112 -7.16 11.02 -13.38
N LEU A 113 -6.20 11.81 -12.88
CA LEU A 113 -6.47 13.10 -12.24
C LEU A 113 -6.93 14.16 -13.26
N ASP A 114 -6.06 14.50 -14.23
CA ASP A 114 -6.32 15.56 -15.23
C ASP A 114 -7.48 15.18 -16.16
N ALA A 115 -7.70 13.88 -16.37
CA ALA A 115 -8.81 13.36 -17.17
C ALA A 115 -10.16 13.34 -16.41
N GLY A 116 -10.21 13.77 -15.14
CA GLY A 116 -11.42 13.81 -14.33
C GLY A 116 -12.04 12.44 -14.07
N ARG A 117 -11.22 11.37 -13.99
CA ARG A 117 -11.67 9.99 -13.77
C ARG A 117 -11.80 9.62 -12.29
N CYS A 118 -11.56 10.57 -11.40
CA CYS A 118 -11.80 10.48 -9.97
C CYS A 118 -12.29 11.83 -9.46
N TYR A 119 -12.93 11.82 -8.29
CA TYR A 119 -13.21 13.03 -7.53
C TYR A 119 -12.02 13.37 -6.63
N VAL A 120 -11.40 14.54 -6.83
CA VAL A 120 -10.40 15.06 -5.89
C VAL A 120 -11.15 15.72 -4.74
N ASP A 121 -11.07 15.12 -3.57
CA ASP A 121 -11.78 15.54 -2.37
C ASP A 121 -10.97 16.61 -1.62
N THR A 122 -11.50 17.83 -1.63
CA THR A 122 -10.93 19.02 -0.98
C THR A 122 -11.75 19.43 0.25
N ASN A 123 -12.64 18.56 0.75
CA ASN A 123 -13.46 18.90 1.90
C ASN A 123 -12.62 19.04 3.17
N GLU A 124 -13.02 19.97 4.03
CA GLU A 124 -12.44 20.12 5.35
C GLU A 124 -12.77 18.89 6.21
N TYR A 125 -11.73 18.24 6.72
CA TYR A 125 -11.80 17.17 7.71
C TYR A 125 -11.37 17.71 9.07
N ASP A 126 -11.71 16.99 10.14
CA ASP A 126 -11.27 17.35 11.49
C ASP A 126 -9.75 17.32 11.58
N SER A 127 -9.14 18.48 11.81
CA SER A 127 -7.68 18.65 11.91
C SER A 127 -7.10 17.82 13.04
N ARG A 128 -7.86 17.55 14.11
CA ARG A 128 -7.39 16.70 15.22
C ARG A 128 -7.22 15.25 14.79
N VAL A 129 -8.17 14.74 13.98
CA VAL A 129 -8.07 13.38 13.43
C VAL A 129 -6.88 13.30 12.49
N PHE A 130 -6.69 14.30 11.64
CA PHE A 130 -5.53 14.38 10.76
C PHE A 130 -4.21 14.38 11.53
N ASP A 131 -4.06 15.25 12.52
CA ASP A 131 -2.83 15.37 13.32
C ASP A 131 -2.54 14.07 14.09
N GLU A 132 -3.57 13.46 14.67
CA GLU A 132 -3.45 12.17 15.37
C GLU A 132 -2.96 11.07 14.42
N VAL A 133 -3.60 10.96 13.24
CA VAL A 133 -3.23 9.96 12.23
C VAL A 133 -1.80 10.20 11.73
N LEU A 134 -1.45 11.45 11.40
CA LEU A 134 -0.13 11.81 10.93
C LEU A 134 0.95 11.47 11.96
N LEU A 135 0.71 11.81 13.23
CA LEU A 135 1.60 11.49 14.33
C LEU A 135 1.76 9.96 14.51
N LYS A 136 0.67 9.19 14.39
CA LYS A 136 0.74 7.72 14.44
C LYS A 136 1.60 7.17 13.30
N LEU A 137 1.41 7.65 12.08
CA LEU A 137 2.16 7.21 10.90
C LEU A 137 3.66 7.52 11.05
N GLN A 138 4.00 8.72 11.51
CA GLN A 138 5.38 9.16 11.74
C GLN A 138 6.09 8.36 12.85
N ASN A 139 5.34 7.86 13.83
CA ASN A 139 5.87 7.05 14.94
C ASN A 139 5.95 5.55 14.65
N LEU A 140 5.53 5.10 13.47
CA LEU A 140 5.67 3.68 13.10
C LEU A 140 7.15 3.29 12.95
N PRO A 141 7.52 2.03 13.23
CA PRO A 141 8.87 1.55 12.98
C PRO A 141 9.24 1.76 11.51
N LYS A 142 10.36 2.45 11.27
CA LYS A 142 10.88 2.73 9.93
C LYS A 142 11.52 1.50 9.30
N LYS A 143 11.48 1.39 7.97
CA LYS A 143 12.31 0.44 7.21
C LYS A 143 13.71 1.03 7.00
N GLY A 144 14.71 0.54 7.74
CA GLY A 144 16.11 0.85 7.48
C GLY A 144 16.41 2.36 7.40
N GLU A 145 17.16 2.77 6.37
CA GLU A 145 17.50 4.18 6.07
C GLU A 145 16.35 4.92 5.33
N GLU A 146 15.11 4.80 5.80
CA GLU A 146 14.02 5.65 5.30
C GLU A 146 14.36 7.11 5.58
N GLN A 147 14.74 7.83 4.52
CA GLN A 147 15.05 9.26 4.56
C GLN A 147 13.80 10.01 5.05
N HIS A 148 14.00 10.86 6.06
CA HIS A 148 12.96 11.77 6.50
C HIS A 148 12.61 12.73 5.36
N HIS A 149 11.46 12.54 4.74
CA HIS A 149 10.85 13.53 3.87
C HIS A 149 9.87 14.38 4.67
N GLU A 150 9.98 15.71 4.53
CA GLU A 150 9.13 16.70 5.20
C GLU A 150 7.63 16.48 4.97
N PHE A 151 7.28 15.92 3.81
CA PHE A 151 5.90 15.65 3.40
C PHE A 151 5.48 14.18 3.53
N ALA A 152 6.29 13.35 4.20
CA ALA A 152 5.97 11.94 4.38
C ALA A 152 4.62 11.79 5.10
N HIS A 153 3.81 10.84 4.65
CA HIS A 153 2.55 10.44 5.26
C HIS A 153 1.39 11.45 5.19
N LEU A 154 1.59 12.64 4.59
CA LEU A 154 0.51 13.63 4.48
C LEU A 154 -0.65 13.14 3.61
N GLY A 155 -0.35 12.43 2.52
CA GLY A 155 -1.36 11.88 1.62
C GLY A 155 -2.19 10.80 2.31
N GLU A 156 -1.54 9.88 3.02
CA GLU A 156 -2.20 8.83 3.78
C GLU A 156 -3.02 9.41 4.94
N ALA A 157 -2.47 10.38 5.68
CA ALA A 157 -3.18 11.03 6.78
C ALA A 157 -4.44 11.75 6.31
N ALA A 158 -4.35 12.55 5.24
CA ALA A 158 -5.50 13.22 4.64
C ALA A 158 -6.56 12.22 4.16
N SER A 159 -6.12 11.14 3.49
CA SER A 159 -7.03 10.10 2.99
C SER A 159 -7.78 9.39 4.11
N ILE A 160 -7.09 9.04 5.21
CA ILE A 160 -7.70 8.41 6.37
C ILE A 160 -8.66 9.37 7.08
N ALA A 161 -8.27 10.63 7.28
CA ALA A 161 -9.14 11.63 7.91
C ALA A 161 -10.43 11.86 7.10
N LEU A 162 -10.33 11.93 5.76
CA LEU A 162 -11.50 11.98 4.87
C LEU A 162 -12.33 10.71 4.95
N CYS A 163 -11.71 9.52 5.00
CA CYS A 163 -12.45 8.27 5.18
C CYS A 163 -13.27 8.27 6.48
N VAL A 164 -12.68 8.74 7.59
CA VAL A 164 -13.36 8.87 8.89
C VAL A 164 -14.54 9.83 8.80
N LEU A 165 -14.36 11.00 8.17
CA LEU A 165 -15.45 11.95 7.92
C LEU A 165 -16.61 11.31 7.15
N ARG A 166 -16.31 10.61 6.05
CA ARG A 166 -17.33 9.95 5.21
C ARG A 166 -18.05 8.82 5.94
N ILE A 167 -17.35 8.08 6.81
CA ILE A 167 -17.98 7.07 7.66
C ILE A 167 -18.91 7.73 8.68
N ALA A 168 -18.52 8.85 9.28
CA ALA A 168 -19.37 9.61 10.21
C ALA A 168 -20.63 10.17 9.52
N GLU A 169 -20.57 10.47 8.22
CA GLU A 169 -21.74 10.79 7.38
C GLU A 169 -22.62 9.57 7.03
N GLY A 170 -22.28 8.37 7.51
CA GLY A 170 -23.01 7.13 7.23
C GLY A 170 -22.68 6.49 5.88
N ARG A 171 -21.62 6.92 5.20
CA ARG A 171 -21.20 6.31 3.93
C ARG A 171 -20.39 5.03 4.18
N LYS A 172 -20.53 4.09 3.26
CA LYS A 172 -19.65 2.91 3.20
C LYS A 172 -18.35 3.32 2.49
N VAL A 173 -17.21 3.14 3.15
CA VAL A 173 -15.91 3.60 2.64
C VAL A 173 -14.91 2.46 2.60
N VAL A 174 -14.03 2.45 1.60
CA VAL A 174 -12.83 1.60 1.53
C VAL A 174 -11.63 2.47 1.23
N PHE A 175 -10.54 2.30 1.98
CA PHE A 175 -9.27 2.95 1.71
C PHE A 175 -8.36 2.00 0.93
N LEU A 176 -7.92 2.42 -0.26
CA LEU A 176 -6.94 1.68 -1.04
C LEU A 176 -5.55 2.20 -0.72
N VAL A 177 -4.68 1.31 -0.22
CA VAL A 177 -3.34 1.64 0.23
C VAL A 177 -2.43 0.42 0.17
N ASN A 178 -1.21 0.59 -0.32
CA ASN A 178 -0.20 -0.48 -0.32
C ASN A 178 0.64 -0.48 0.97
N ASP A 179 0.81 0.68 1.62
CA ASP A 179 1.60 0.77 2.85
C ASP A 179 0.89 0.06 4.01
N GLY A 180 1.58 -0.93 4.59
CA GLY A 180 1.06 -1.71 5.70
C GLY A 180 0.88 -0.91 6.99
N GLY A 181 1.70 0.12 7.20
CA GLY A 181 1.57 1.02 8.34
C GLY A 181 0.32 1.88 8.25
N ALA A 182 0.06 2.44 7.07
CA ALA A 182 -1.14 3.20 6.80
C ALA A 182 -2.40 2.34 6.89
N SER A 183 -2.37 1.09 6.42
CA SER A 183 -3.50 0.17 6.63
C SER A 183 -3.74 -0.14 8.11
N LEU A 184 -2.67 -0.29 8.90
CA LEU A 184 -2.77 -0.45 10.35
C LEU A 184 -3.42 0.76 11.02
N VAL A 185 -2.93 1.97 10.72
CA VAL A 185 -3.50 3.19 11.32
C VAL A 185 -4.95 3.37 10.87
N ALA A 186 -5.27 3.17 9.59
CA ALA A 186 -6.65 3.21 9.09
C ALA A 186 -7.59 2.28 9.88
N SER A 187 -7.15 1.04 10.14
CA SER A 187 -7.95 0.06 10.91
C SER A 187 -8.26 0.50 12.34
N GLN A 188 -7.34 1.24 12.99
CA GLN A 188 -7.55 1.77 14.35
C GLN A 188 -8.65 2.83 14.39
N HIS A 189 -8.96 3.44 13.25
CA HIS A 189 -10.06 4.40 13.08
C HIS A 189 -11.29 3.76 12.42
N GLY A 190 -11.36 2.43 12.34
CA GLY A 190 -12.49 1.71 11.74
C GLY A 190 -12.57 1.82 10.21
N VAL A 191 -11.52 2.30 9.55
CA VAL A 191 -11.47 2.42 8.09
C VAL A 191 -10.93 1.11 7.49
N PRO A 192 -11.72 0.37 6.69
CA PRO A 192 -11.23 -0.85 6.07
C PRO A 192 -10.28 -0.53 4.92
N ALA A 193 -9.07 -1.10 4.99
CA ALA A 193 -8.03 -0.88 3.99
C ALA A 193 -7.84 -2.09 3.06
N ARG A 194 -7.53 -1.85 1.77
CA ARG A 194 -7.17 -2.88 0.78
C ARG A 194 -5.97 -2.45 -0.05
N HIS A 195 -5.01 -3.34 -0.28
CA HIS A 195 -3.88 -3.10 -1.19
C HIS A 195 -4.19 -3.42 -2.66
N PHE A 196 -3.25 -3.11 -3.56
CA PHE A 196 -3.43 -3.27 -5.01
C PHE A 196 -3.71 -4.71 -5.46
N GLY A 197 -3.13 -5.72 -4.82
CA GLY A 197 -3.50 -7.12 -5.07
C GLY A 197 -5.00 -7.40 -4.90
N HIS A 198 -5.65 -6.81 -3.90
CA HIS A 198 -7.09 -6.92 -3.73
C HIS A 198 -7.88 -6.19 -4.82
N VAL A 199 -7.40 -5.02 -5.27
CA VAL A 199 -7.97 -4.30 -6.41
C VAL A 199 -7.94 -5.17 -7.66
N LEU A 200 -6.83 -5.88 -7.89
CA LEU A 200 -6.71 -6.78 -9.04
C LEU A 200 -7.64 -7.98 -8.91
N SER A 201 -7.87 -8.51 -7.71
CA SER A 201 -8.91 -9.51 -7.48
C SER A 201 -10.32 -8.98 -7.78
N GLU A 202 -10.63 -7.74 -7.41
CA GLU A 202 -11.91 -7.10 -7.77
C GLU A 202 -12.07 -7.00 -9.28
N LEU A 203 -11.03 -6.54 -9.98
CA LEU A 203 -11.02 -6.41 -11.44
C LEU A 203 -11.14 -7.78 -12.13
N ALA A 204 -10.46 -8.81 -11.62
CA ALA A 204 -10.62 -10.18 -12.11
C ALA A 204 -12.07 -10.67 -11.91
N CYS A 205 -12.69 -10.40 -10.75
CA CYS A 205 -14.09 -10.73 -10.52
C CYS A 205 -15.07 -9.98 -11.42
N ALA A 206 -14.73 -8.74 -11.81
CA ALA A 206 -15.47 -7.97 -12.79
C ALA A 206 -15.26 -8.44 -14.24
N GLY A 207 -14.34 -9.40 -14.48
CA GLY A 207 -14.03 -9.93 -15.80
C GLY A 207 -13.03 -9.07 -16.59
N HIS A 208 -12.32 -8.15 -15.95
CA HIS A 208 -11.33 -7.30 -16.60
C HIS A 208 -9.96 -7.97 -16.78
N TYR A 209 -9.70 -9.04 -16.02
CA TYR A 209 -8.47 -9.81 -16.06
C TYR A 209 -8.74 -11.29 -15.78
N THR A 210 -7.92 -12.17 -16.36
CA THR A 210 -7.71 -13.50 -15.78
C THR A 210 -6.85 -13.40 -14.51
N SER A 211 -6.80 -14.49 -13.73
CA SER A 211 -6.01 -14.51 -12.49
C SER A 211 -4.49 -14.39 -12.75
N GLU A 212 -4.04 -14.93 -13.88
CA GLU A 212 -2.67 -14.88 -14.38
C GLU A 212 -2.30 -13.47 -14.82
N GLU A 213 -3.15 -12.84 -15.64
CA GLU A 213 -2.95 -11.45 -16.05
C GLU A 213 -2.92 -10.50 -14.86
N ALA A 214 -3.81 -10.72 -13.88
CA ALA A 214 -3.85 -9.96 -12.65
C ALA A 214 -2.54 -10.11 -11.85
N PHE A 215 -2.00 -11.33 -11.75
CA PHE A 215 -0.75 -11.57 -11.05
C PHE A 215 0.46 -10.92 -11.76
N ASP A 216 0.50 -10.96 -13.08
CA ASP A 216 1.52 -10.26 -13.86
C ASP A 216 1.44 -8.75 -13.61
N VAL A 217 0.23 -8.16 -13.67
CA VAL A 217 0.02 -6.74 -13.37
C VAL A 217 0.50 -6.40 -11.96
N PHE A 218 0.23 -7.27 -10.98
CA PHE A 218 0.71 -7.10 -9.60
C PHE A 218 2.25 -7.09 -9.54
N ALA A 219 2.92 -8.06 -10.16
CA ALA A 219 4.38 -8.13 -10.20
C ALA A 219 5.00 -6.86 -10.80
N TYR A 220 4.41 -6.33 -11.88
CA TYR A 220 4.85 -5.06 -12.48
C TYR A 220 4.62 -3.86 -11.53
N ALA A 221 3.49 -3.81 -10.84
CA ALA A 221 3.10 -2.71 -9.96
C ALA A 221 3.93 -2.63 -8.68
N THR A 222 4.31 -3.78 -8.10
CA THR A 222 5.11 -3.82 -6.85
C THR A 222 6.52 -3.23 -7.00
N ALA A 223 7.01 -3.10 -8.24
CA ALA A 223 8.30 -2.45 -8.53
C ALA A 223 8.31 -0.94 -8.28
N VAL A 224 7.15 -0.30 -8.12
CA VAL A 224 7.03 1.15 -7.79
C VAL A 224 6.34 1.43 -6.47
N SER A 225 5.47 0.51 -6.02
CA SER A 225 4.77 0.63 -4.75
C SER A 225 4.57 -0.75 -4.15
N GLY A 226 5.35 -1.07 -3.12
CA GLY A 226 5.41 -2.41 -2.53
C GLY A 226 4.28 -2.70 -1.55
N VAL A 227 3.77 -3.93 -1.59
CA VAL A 227 2.84 -4.48 -0.58
C VAL A 227 3.64 -5.31 0.43
N PRO A 228 3.28 -5.34 1.73
CA PRO A 228 3.90 -6.24 2.70
C PRO A 228 3.96 -7.69 2.20
N VAL A 229 5.14 -8.32 2.30
CA VAL A 229 5.42 -9.63 1.69
C VAL A 229 4.47 -10.73 2.18
N ASP A 230 4.04 -10.65 3.44
CA ASP A 230 3.11 -11.59 4.05
C ASP A 230 1.64 -11.35 3.69
N ALA A 231 1.31 -10.17 3.15
CA ALA A 231 -0.01 -9.85 2.60
C ALA A 231 -0.09 -10.00 1.07
N ALA A 232 1.05 -9.91 0.38
CA ALA A 232 1.11 -9.98 -1.08
C ALA A 232 0.62 -11.35 -1.60
N PRO A 233 -0.15 -11.39 -2.72
CA PRO A 233 -0.45 -12.63 -3.41
C PRO A 233 0.84 -13.34 -3.81
N LYS A 234 0.90 -14.65 -3.61
CA LYS A 234 2.06 -15.51 -3.91
C LYS A 234 1.95 -16.15 -5.28
N GLY A 235 0.77 -16.15 -5.88
CA GLY A 235 0.53 -16.61 -7.25
C GLY A 235 -0.86 -16.24 -7.76
N ALA A 236 -1.10 -16.51 -9.04
CA ALA A 236 -2.38 -16.26 -9.72
C ALA A 236 -3.59 -16.81 -8.96
N LYS A 237 -3.44 -17.98 -8.33
CA LYS A 237 -4.50 -18.64 -7.57
C LYS A 237 -5.05 -17.80 -6.41
N ASP A 238 -4.24 -16.91 -5.83
CA ASP A 238 -4.66 -16.00 -4.76
C ASP A 238 -5.53 -14.84 -5.28
N LEU A 239 -5.54 -14.62 -6.60
CA LEU A 239 -6.33 -13.61 -7.30
C LEU A 239 -7.50 -14.22 -8.08
N GLU A 240 -7.64 -15.56 -8.05
CA GLU A 240 -8.68 -16.28 -8.77
C GLU A 240 -10.07 -15.90 -8.25
N CYS A 241 -10.96 -15.54 -9.18
CA CYS A 241 -12.37 -15.33 -8.88
C CYS A 241 -13.20 -16.51 -9.38
N ARG A 242 -13.76 -17.32 -8.47
CA ARG A 242 -14.62 -18.46 -8.82
C ARG A 242 -16.07 -18.02 -9.02
N ARG A 243 -16.30 -17.16 -10.00
CA ARG A 243 -17.64 -16.69 -10.35
C ARG A 243 -18.38 -17.78 -11.13
N SER A 244 -19.47 -18.30 -10.57
CA SER A 244 -20.44 -19.14 -11.28
C SER A 244 -21.83 -18.51 -11.14
N SER A 245 -22.46 -18.20 -12.29
CA SER A 245 -23.90 -17.89 -12.34
C SER A 245 -24.34 -16.68 -11.50
N GLY A 246 -23.50 -15.63 -11.39
CA GLY A 246 -23.80 -14.42 -10.61
C GLY A 246 -23.46 -14.50 -9.12
N SER A 247 -23.04 -15.66 -8.63
CA SER A 247 -22.45 -15.86 -7.30
C SER A 247 -20.95 -16.19 -7.45
N CYS A 248 -20.13 -15.85 -6.46
CA CYS A 248 -18.73 -16.21 -6.41
C CYS A 248 -18.47 -16.98 -5.13
N GLY A 249 -18.19 -18.28 -5.23
CA GLY A 249 -18.01 -19.15 -4.06
C GLY A 249 -16.85 -18.75 -3.13
N ILE A 250 -15.93 -17.88 -3.58
CA ILE A 250 -14.87 -17.27 -2.75
C ILE A 250 -15.29 -15.89 -2.23
N CYS A 251 -16.08 -15.14 -3.00
CA CYS A 251 -16.48 -13.77 -2.66
C CYS A 251 -17.74 -13.72 -1.78
N ASP A 252 -18.53 -14.80 -1.78
CA ASP A 252 -19.79 -14.96 -1.04
C ASP A 252 -19.64 -15.89 0.17
N SER A 253 -18.48 -16.55 0.36
CA SER A 253 -18.23 -17.47 1.47
C SER A 253 -18.21 -16.80 2.85
N LEU A 254 -18.16 -15.47 2.91
CA LEU A 254 -18.20 -14.66 4.13
C LEU A 254 -19.53 -13.92 4.34
N VAL A 255 -20.55 -14.18 3.50
CA VAL A 255 -21.91 -13.62 3.64
C VAL A 255 -22.89 -14.70 4.14
N GLY A 256 -22.39 -15.67 4.90
CA GLY A 256 -23.18 -16.67 5.61
C GLY A 256 -23.56 -16.20 7.01
#